data_AF-A0A851HE46-F1
#
_entry.id   AF-A0A851HE46-F1
#
_cell.length_a   1.000
_cell.length_b   1.000
_cell.length_c   1.000
_cell.angle_alpha   90.00
_cell.angle_beta   90.00
_cell.angle_gamma   90.00
#
_symmetry.space_group_name_H-M   'P 1'
#
loop_
_entity.id
_entity.type
_entity.pdbx_description
1 polymer ?
#
loop_
_entity_poly.entity_id
_entity_poly.type
_entity_poly.pdbx_seq_one_letter_code
_entity_poly.pdbx_strand_id
1 'polypeptide(L)' 'MTSAQAPLERFGDIVKAQRKSYGWSQHQLAVAAQVSRPTVARVEAGTAVSTATLSNVAVALGIEVHLEVAS' A
#
# COMPACT_ATOMS: atom_id res chain seq x y z
N MET A 1 1.37 -16.05 23.60
CA MET A 1 -0.06 -16.26 23.29
C MET A 1 -0.36 -15.51 21.99
N THR A 2 0.32 -15.92 20.92
CA THR A 2 -0.22 -16.61 19.72
C THR A 2 -1.08 -15.66 18.89
N SER A 3 -0.49 -14.98 17.91
CA SER A 3 -0.47 -15.51 16.54
C SER A 3 0.82 -15.16 15.79
N ALA A 4 1.29 -16.14 15.03
CA ALA A 4 2.46 -16.08 14.18
C ALA A 4 2.27 -15.06 13.04
N GLN A 5 2.93 -13.91 13.15
CA GLN A 5 3.38 -13.19 11.97
C GLN A 5 4.90 -13.35 11.94
N ALA A 6 5.40 -14.43 11.32
CA ALA A 6 6.68 -14.32 10.63
C ALA A 6 6.54 -13.17 9.62
N PRO A 7 7.59 -12.36 9.37
CA PRO A 7 7.48 -11.01 8.84
C PRO A 7 6.92 -10.96 7.41
N LEU A 8 5.61 -11.13 7.30
CA LEU A 8 4.78 -10.70 6.20
C LEU A 8 4.70 -9.18 6.35
N GLU A 9 5.44 -8.47 5.52
CA GLU A 9 5.35 -7.02 5.43
C GLU A 9 3.86 -6.62 5.37
N ARG A 10 3.44 -5.68 6.21
CA ARG A 10 2.08 -5.16 6.11
C ARG A 10 1.95 -4.50 4.74
N PHE A 11 0.79 -4.56 4.09
CA PHE A 11 0.59 -3.93 2.77
C PHE A 11 1.14 -2.49 2.69
N GLY A 12 0.97 -1.70 3.75
CA GLY A 12 1.53 -0.34 3.85
C GLY A 12 3.05 -0.28 3.79
N ASP A 13 3.76 -1.27 4.35
CA ASP A 13 5.21 -1.39 4.30
C ASP A 13 5.68 -1.72 2.87
N ILE A 14 5.00 -2.64 2.18
CA ILE A 14 5.27 -2.98 0.77
C ILE A 14 5.11 -1.74 -0.11
N VAL A 15 4.01 -1.01 0.04
CA VAL A 15 3.75 0.25 -0.67
C VAL A 15 4.87 1.26 -0.42
N LYS A 16 5.29 1.42 0.83
CA LYS A 16 6.34 2.36 1.23
C LYS A 16 7.70 1.95 0.66
N ALA A 17 8.02 0.66 0.68
CA ALA A 17 9.26 0.12 0.13
C ALA A 17 9.32 0.33 -1.38
N GLN A 18 8.26 -0.02 -2.11
CA GLN A 18 8.21 0.13 -3.57
C GLN A 18 8.21 1.60 -4.00
N ARG A 19 7.51 2.48 -3.28
CA ARG A 19 7.60 3.92 -3.53
C ARG A 19 9.04 4.43 -3.39
N LYS A 20 9.74 3.98 -2.34
CA LYS A 20 11.13 4.37 -2.09
C LYS A 20 12.10 3.80 -3.12
N SER A 21 11.86 2.59 -3.65
CA SER A 21 12.69 2.01 -4.73
C SER A 21 12.62 2.84 -6.02
N TYR A 22 11.50 3.51 -6.28
CA TYR A 22 11.35 4.50 -7.37
C TYR A 22 11.92 5.89 -7.04
N GLY A 23 12.46 6.11 -5.83
CA GLY A 23 12.91 7.43 -5.38
C GLY A 23 11.77 8.44 -5.20
N TRP A 24 10.52 7.98 -5.09
CA TRP A 24 9.36 8.86 -5.01
C TRP A 24 9.08 9.32 -3.58
N SER A 25 8.65 10.57 -3.45
CA SER A 25 7.96 11.10 -2.28
C SER A 25 6.51 10.59 -2.22
N GLN A 26 5.87 10.69 -1.04
CA GLN A 26 4.43 10.36 -0.91
C GLN A 26 3.56 11.21 -1.84
N HIS A 27 3.96 12.46 -2.13
CA HIS A 27 3.23 13.31 -3.06
C HIS A 27 3.32 12.80 -4.50
N GLN A 28 4.48 12.32 -4.94
CA GLN A 28 4.64 11.74 -6.28
C GLN A 28 3.81 10.47 -6.45
N LEU A 29 3.79 9.58 -5.44
CA LEU A 29 2.87 8.44 -5.47
C LEU A 29 1.40 8.88 -5.49
N ALA A 30 1.05 9.92 -4.73
CA ALA A 30 -0.32 10.43 -4.71
C ALA A 30 -0.76 10.93 -6.09
N VAL A 31 0.12 11.64 -6.81
CA VAL A 31 -0.12 12.07 -8.19
C VAL A 31 -0.25 10.88 -9.13
N ALA A 32 0.66 9.91 -9.07
CA ALA A 32 0.61 8.71 -9.91
C ALA A 32 -0.66 7.88 -9.68
N ALA A 33 -1.11 7.76 -8.43
CA ALA A 33 -2.30 7.01 -8.04
C ALA A 33 -3.60 7.83 -8.07
N GLN A 34 -3.56 9.11 -8.47
CA GLN A 34 -4.72 10.00 -8.51
C GLN A 34 -5.48 10.07 -7.17
N VAL A 35 -4.74 10.19 -6.06
CA VAL A 35 -5.28 10.34 -4.70
C VAL A 35 -4.62 11.51 -3.98
N SER A 36 -5.12 11.85 -2.79
CA SER A 36 -4.49 12.86 -1.95
C SER A 36 -3.25 12.30 -1.24
N ARG A 37 -2.26 13.15 -0.95
CA ARG A 37 -1.08 12.76 -0.15
C ARG A 37 -1.47 12.19 1.23
N PRO A 38 -2.44 12.75 1.99
CA PRO A 38 -2.89 12.14 3.24
C PRO A 38 -3.45 10.72 3.06
N THR A 39 -4.08 10.42 1.92
CA THR A 39 -4.53 9.05 1.61
C THR A 39 -3.35 8.10 1.45
N VAL A 40 -2.28 8.50 0.74
CA VAL A 40 -1.03 7.71 0.67
C VAL A 40 -0.45 7.49 2.08
N ALA A 41 -0.40 8.52 2.92
CA ALA A 41 0.11 8.38 4.29
C ALA A 41 -0.71 7.38 5.13
N ARG A 42 -2.05 7.35 4.98
CA ARG A 42 -2.91 6.36 5.63
C ARG A 42 -2.66 4.94 5.13
N VAL A 43 -2.47 4.77 3.81
CA VAL A 43 -2.11 3.47 3.22
C VAL A 43 -0.79 2.95 3.80
N GLU A 44 0.25 3.77 3.81
CA GLU A 44 1.56 3.39 4.36
C GLU A 44 1.52 3.13 5.86
N ALA A 45 0.62 3.78 6.59
CA ALA A 45 0.39 3.54 8.01
C ALA A 45 -0.46 2.27 8.28
N GLY A 46 -0.95 1.59 7.24
CA GLY A 46 -1.84 0.43 7.39
C GLY A 46 -3.22 0.78 7.94
N THR A 47 -3.67 2.02 7.74
CA THR A 47 -5.01 2.46 8.15
C THR A 47 -6.05 2.04 7.11
N ALA A 48 -7.30 1.83 7.54
CA ALA A 48 -8.41 1.50 6.67
C ALA A 48 -8.61 2.54 5.54
N VAL A 49 -8.72 2.04 4.32
CA VAL A 49 -9.00 2.77 3.08
C VAL A 49 -9.94 1.96 2.21
N SER A 50 -10.52 2.57 1.17
CA SER A 50 -11.35 1.82 0.21
C SER A 50 -10.51 0.86 -0.64
N THR A 51 -11.12 -0.22 -1.10
CA THR A 51 -10.51 -1.14 -2.09
C THR A 51 -10.12 -0.43 -3.38
N ALA A 52 -10.90 0.58 -3.80
CA ALA A 52 -10.56 1.45 -4.92
C ALA A 52 -9.24 2.22 -4.70
N THR A 53 -9.02 2.75 -3.49
CA THR A 53 -7.76 3.43 -3.14
C THR A 53 -6.59 2.46 -3.19
N LEU A 54 -6.76 1.25 -2.65
CA LEU A 54 -5.73 0.21 -2.67
C LEU A 54 -5.35 -0.15 -4.10
N SER A 55 -6.35 -0.37 -4.97
CA SER A 55 -6.15 -0.68 -6.38
C SER A 55 -5.38 0.42 -7.12
N ASN A 56 -5.78 1.68 -6.95
CA ASN A 56 -5.09 2.80 -7.60
C ASN A 56 -3.61 2.90 -7.18
N VAL A 57 -3.32 2.69 -5.90
CA VAL A 57 -1.94 2.70 -5.38
C VAL A 57 -1.13 1.52 -5.92
N ALA A 58 -1.74 0.33 -5.97
CA ALA A 58 -1.10 -0.87 -6.50
C ALA A 58 -0.74 -0.71 -7.99
N VAL A 59 -1.70 -0.22 -8.80
CA VAL A 59 -1.49 0.08 -10.22
C VAL A 59 -0.36 1.10 -10.43
N ALA A 60 -0.36 2.19 -9.65
CA ALA A 60 0.69 3.22 -9.75
C ALA A 60 2.10 2.70 -9.41
N LEU A 61 2.19 1.64 -8.60
CA LEU A 61 3.45 1.01 -8.21
C LEU A 61 3.82 -0.21 -9.06
N GLY A 62 2.92 -0.69 -9.92
CA GLY A 62 3.11 -1.94 -10.67
C GLY A 62 3.03 -3.19 -9.78
N ILE A 63 2.22 -3.15 -8.73
CA ILE A 63 2.02 -4.26 -7.79
C ILE A 63 0.69 -4.96 -8.13
N GLU A 64 0.71 -6.28 -8.17
CA GLU A 64 -0.51 -7.10 -8.26
C GLU A 64 -1.02 -7.46 -6.85
N VAL A 65 -2.33 -7.36 -6.63
CA VAL A 65 -2.96 -7.66 -5.33
C VAL A 65 -3.99 -8.77 -5.52
N HIS A 66 -3.81 -9.88 -4.80
CA HIS A 66 -4.75 -10.98 -4.76
C HIS A 66 -5.47 -11.02 -3.41
N LEU A 67 -6.78 -11.26 -3.45
CA LEU A 67 -7.59 -11.47 -2.25
C LEU A 67 -7.91 -12.95 -2.14
N GLU A 68 -7.50 -13.55 -1.03
CA GLU A 68 -7.80 -14.94 -0.70
C GLU A 68 -8.74 -14.97 0.50
N VAL A 69 -9.75 -15.82 0.42
CA VAL A 69 -10.62 -16.10 1.57
C VAL A 69 -9.94 -17.19 2.38
N ALA A 70 -9.61 -16.91 3.64
CA ALA A 70 -9.11 -17.94 4.55
C ALA A 70 -10.19 -19.02 4.70
N SER A 71 -9.83 -20.26 4.35
CA SER A 71 -10.67 -21.45 4.51
C SER A 71 -10.66 -21.94 5.95
#